data_AF-A0A1C5JR54-F1
#
_entry.id   AF-A0A1C5JR54-F1
#
_cell.length_a   1.000
_cell.length_b   1.000
_cell.length_c   1.000
_cell.angle_alpha   90.00
_cell.angle_beta   90.00
_cell.angle_gamma   90.00
#
_symmetry.space_group_name_H-M   'P 1'
#
loop_
_entity.id
_entity.type
_entity.pdbx_description
1 polymer ?
#
loop_
_entity_poly.entity_id
_entity_poly.type
_entity_poly.pdbx_seq_one_letter_code
_entity_poly.pdbx_strand_id
1 'polypeptide(L)'
;MNPTSHSLSRRGLLVGSAVASAVTVAGVTGAQAAGASPPSVPLVTRDRIATARLPEPARFQADFHERLVGWLAFWSANTPRSWSTPVEVAGHVDAAGDAFTLHAIRYQRDDQLHDGFTAGRVDAAWWATAASLHHHFPSVRPQPGGGLRVTDAPAGFTGSAEQVEFAVAACRELWAAPAGTAASWREHAGRALARAGHRADAATRAGWVAFTRASLRRGLRTESYE
;
A
#
# COMPACT_ATOMS: atom_id res chain seq x y z
N MET A 1 17.17 55.75 41.00
CA MET A 1 16.96 54.33 40.61
C MET A 1 17.72 54.08 39.31
N ASN A 2 18.40 52.95 39.22
CA ASN A 2 19.24 52.46 38.12
C ASN A 2 19.48 50.95 38.38
N PRO A 3 19.85 50.08 37.41
CA PRO A 3 19.71 50.15 35.95
C PRO A 3 18.36 49.50 35.53
N THR A 4 18.07 48.94 34.34
CA THR A 4 18.79 48.55 33.09
C THR A 4 17.76 48.66 31.92
N SER A 5 17.96 48.35 30.62
CA SER A 5 18.94 47.55 29.87
C SER A 5 19.31 48.20 28.53
N HIS A 6 20.58 48.07 28.12
CA HIS A 6 21.02 48.30 26.73
C HIS A 6 20.93 47.00 25.91
N SER A 7 20.62 47.09 24.61
CA SER A 7 21.66 46.94 23.57
C SER A 7 21.10 47.15 22.16
N LEU A 8 21.91 47.75 21.29
CA LEU A 8 21.67 47.98 19.86
C LEU A 8 22.55 47.04 19.04
N SER A 9 22.10 46.56 17.88
CA SER A 9 22.91 46.64 16.65
C SER A 9 22.13 46.26 15.38
N ARG A 10 22.16 47.15 14.39
CA ARG A 10 22.03 46.84 12.95
C ARG A 10 23.25 47.45 12.25
N ARG A 11 24.08 46.65 11.56
CA ARG A 11 24.81 46.99 10.30
C ARG A 11 25.87 45.95 9.94
N GLY A 12 26.17 45.84 8.64
CA GLY A 12 27.28 45.03 8.08
C GLY A 12 26.84 44.24 6.85
N LEU A 13 26.67 44.87 5.67
CA LEU A 13 27.68 44.97 4.59
C LEU A 13 28.08 43.62 3.98
N LEU A 14 27.80 43.43 2.67
CA LEU A 14 28.83 43.62 1.64
C LEU A 14 28.22 43.76 0.24
N VAL A 15 28.91 44.51 -0.62
CA VAL A 15 28.62 44.72 -2.04
C VAL A 15 29.48 43.76 -2.86
N GLY A 16 28.91 43.16 -3.90
CA GLY A 16 29.64 42.31 -4.85
C GLY A 16 29.06 42.44 -6.26
N SER A 17 29.74 43.21 -7.11
CA SER A 17 29.43 43.32 -8.53
C SER A 17 29.97 42.12 -9.30
N ALA A 18 29.20 41.62 -10.27
CA ALA A 18 29.67 40.63 -11.25
C ALA A 18 29.38 41.12 -12.67
N VAL A 19 30.41 41.07 -13.51
CA VAL A 19 30.48 41.68 -14.83
C VAL A 19 29.67 40.89 -15.85
N ALA A 20 29.00 41.57 -16.79
CA ALA A 20 28.44 40.93 -17.96
C ALA A 20 29.56 40.48 -18.91
N SER A 21 29.60 39.18 -19.23
CA SER A 21 30.45 38.63 -20.28
C SER A 21 29.60 37.86 -21.27
N ALA A 22 29.44 38.42 -22.47
CA ALA A 22 28.86 37.70 -23.59
C ALA A 22 29.86 36.66 -24.09
N VAL A 23 29.47 35.39 -24.13
CA VAL A 23 30.21 34.33 -24.83
C VAL A 23 29.30 33.72 -25.86
N THR A 24 29.53 34.08 -27.12
CA THR A 24 28.90 33.44 -28.28
C THR A 24 29.55 32.08 -28.48
N VAL A 25 28.89 31.00 -28.04
CA VAL A 25 29.30 29.63 -28.41
C VAL A 25 28.43 29.14 -29.56
N ALA A 26 29.07 28.54 -30.56
CA ALA A 26 28.47 28.11 -31.80
C ALA A 26 27.34 27.09 -31.60
N GLY A 27 26.40 27.08 -32.54
CA GLY A 27 25.26 26.15 -32.52
C GLY A 27 25.69 24.70 -32.57
N VAL A 28 25.22 23.92 -31.60
CA VAL A 28 25.03 22.48 -31.76
C VAL A 28 23.53 22.27 -31.78
N THR A 29 22.97 21.95 -32.94
CA THR A 29 21.60 21.41 -33.03
C THR A 29 21.63 20.00 -32.45
N GLY A 30 21.62 19.93 -31.12
CA GLY A 30 21.37 18.70 -30.40
C GLY A 30 19.96 18.25 -30.74
N ALA A 31 19.85 17.35 -31.72
CA ALA A 31 18.61 16.63 -31.96
C ALA A 31 18.19 16.01 -30.63
N GLN A 32 17.04 16.44 -30.11
CA GLN A 32 16.41 15.73 -29.00
C GLN A 32 16.14 14.32 -29.51
N ALA A 33 16.99 13.37 -29.09
CA ALA A 33 16.65 11.97 -29.18
C ALA A 33 15.33 11.84 -28.42
N ALA A 34 14.24 11.62 -29.16
CA ALA A 34 12.96 11.29 -28.57
C ALA A 34 13.23 10.08 -27.69
N GLY A 35 13.15 10.27 -26.37
CA GLY A 35 13.40 9.21 -25.42
C GLY A 35 12.46 8.07 -25.78
N ALA A 36 13.02 6.93 -26.17
CA ALA A 36 12.22 5.79 -26.57
C ALA A 36 11.25 5.50 -25.42
N SER A 37 9.95 5.59 -25.69
CA SER A 37 8.94 5.26 -24.70
C SER A 37 9.30 3.89 -24.11
N PRO A 38 9.30 3.72 -22.78
CA PRO A 38 9.58 2.43 -22.19
C PRO A 38 8.67 1.39 -22.84
N PRO A 39 9.18 0.18 -23.15
CA PRO A 39 8.40 -0.81 -23.89
C PRO A 39 7.09 -1.06 -23.16
N SER A 40 5.97 -0.88 -23.87
CA SER A 40 4.64 -1.08 -23.30
C SER A 40 4.53 -2.50 -22.78
N VAL A 41 4.36 -2.66 -21.46
CA VAL A 41 4.21 -3.98 -20.84
C VAL A 41 3.03 -4.69 -21.49
N PRO A 42 3.20 -5.93 -21.99
CA PRO A 42 2.17 -6.58 -22.79
C PRO A 42 0.91 -6.85 -21.97
N LEU A 43 -0.24 -6.49 -22.54
CA LEU A 43 -1.54 -6.76 -21.95
C LEU A 43 -2.00 -8.19 -22.28
N VAL A 44 -2.26 -8.97 -21.24
CA VAL A 44 -2.82 -10.33 -21.32
C VAL A 44 -4.27 -10.34 -20.86
N THR A 45 -5.15 -10.96 -21.66
CA THR A 45 -6.55 -11.20 -21.25
C THR A 45 -6.60 -12.39 -20.29
N ARG A 46 -7.27 -12.22 -19.15
CA ARG A 46 -7.42 -13.24 -18.10
C ARG A 46 -8.86 -13.26 -17.60
N ASP A 47 -9.40 -14.45 -17.39
CA ASP A 47 -10.71 -14.74 -16.79
C ASP A 47 -10.60 -15.04 -15.27
N ARG A 48 -9.38 -15.05 -14.71
CA ARG A 48 -9.08 -15.52 -13.34
C ARG A 48 -7.97 -14.73 -12.68
N ILE A 49 -7.98 -14.72 -11.35
CA ILE A 49 -6.81 -14.44 -10.50
C ILE A 49 -6.54 -15.71 -9.69
N ALA A 50 -5.36 -16.30 -9.84
CA ALA A 50 -5.04 -17.65 -9.38
C ALA A 50 -6.14 -18.66 -9.82
N THR A 51 -6.78 -19.34 -8.87
CA THR A 51 -7.91 -20.27 -9.13
C THR A 51 -9.27 -19.59 -9.22
N ALA A 52 -9.40 -18.36 -8.72
CA ALA A 52 -10.69 -17.66 -8.61
C ALA A 52 -11.10 -17.05 -9.94
N ARG A 53 -12.36 -17.20 -10.33
CA ARG A 53 -12.90 -16.54 -11.52
C ARG A 53 -13.07 -15.03 -11.31
N LEU A 54 -12.89 -14.28 -12.38
CA LEU A 54 -13.42 -12.93 -12.53
C LEU A 54 -14.84 -13.03 -13.10
N PRO A 55 -15.78 -12.14 -12.72
CA PRO A 55 -17.11 -12.10 -13.35
C PRO A 55 -17.07 -11.85 -14.86
N GLU A 56 -16.09 -11.08 -15.33
CA GLU A 56 -15.83 -10.81 -16.75
C GLU A 56 -14.32 -10.92 -17.02
N PRO A 57 -13.87 -11.40 -18.20
CA PRO A 57 -12.47 -11.38 -18.58
C PRO A 57 -11.91 -9.95 -18.67
N ALA A 58 -10.75 -9.72 -18.08
CA ALA A 58 -10.10 -8.41 -18.04
C ALA A 58 -8.67 -8.46 -18.61
N ARG A 59 -8.13 -7.30 -19.00
CA ARG A 59 -6.80 -7.15 -19.59
C ARG A 59 -5.83 -6.58 -18.56
N PHE A 60 -4.80 -7.33 -18.22
CA PHE A 60 -3.79 -6.96 -17.23
C PHE A 60 -2.42 -6.84 -17.88
N GLN A 61 -1.54 -5.98 -17.34
CA GLN A 61 -0.11 -6.15 -17.53
C GLN A 61 0.34 -7.47 -16.91
N ALA A 62 1.22 -8.21 -17.58
CA ALA A 62 1.59 -9.57 -17.18
C ALA A 62 2.12 -9.64 -15.73
N ASP A 63 3.13 -8.85 -15.40
CA ASP A 63 3.78 -8.81 -14.08
C ASP A 63 2.81 -8.42 -12.95
N PHE A 64 1.89 -7.48 -13.24
CA PHE A 64 0.84 -7.07 -12.30
C PHE A 64 -0.16 -8.21 -12.04
N HIS A 65 -0.53 -8.97 -13.08
CA HIS A 65 -1.37 -10.16 -12.93
C HIS A 65 -0.69 -11.24 -12.08
N GLU A 66 0.60 -11.49 -12.30
CA GLU A 66 1.39 -12.43 -11.49
C GLU A 66 1.47 -11.99 -10.02
N ARG A 67 1.63 -10.68 -9.76
CA ARG A 67 1.57 -10.13 -8.40
C ARG A 67 0.19 -10.32 -7.76
N LEU A 68 -0.91 -10.15 -8.50
CA LEU A 68 -2.27 -10.43 -8.03
C LEU A 68 -2.48 -11.93 -7.74
N VAL A 69 -1.93 -12.83 -8.55
CA VAL A 69 -1.92 -14.29 -8.29
C VAL A 69 -1.22 -14.59 -6.96
N GLY A 70 -0.02 -14.04 -6.75
CA GLY A 70 0.74 -14.19 -5.51
C GLY A 70 0.00 -13.62 -4.29
N TRP A 71 -0.60 -12.43 -4.43
CA TRP A 71 -1.43 -11.82 -3.41
C TRP A 71 -2.62 -12.70 -3.00
N LEU A 72 -3.40 -13.22 -3.96
CA LEU A 72 -4.59 -14.01 -3.65
C LEU A 72 -4.22 -15.36 -3.03
N ALA A 73 -3.13 -15.98 -3.48
CA ALA A 73 -2.57 -17.17 -2.85
C ALA A 73 -2.14 -16.89 -1.40
N PHE A 74 -1.51 -15.74 -1.14
CA PHE A 74 -1.17 -15.32 0.23
C PHE A 74 -2.42 -15.04 1.08
N TRP A 75 -3.44 -14.36 0.56
CA TRP A 75 -4.70 -14.16 1.28
C TRP A 75 -5.31 -15.51 1.68
N SER A 76 -5.46 -16.43 0.71
CA SER A 76 -5.99 -17.78 0.93
C SER A 76 -5.14 -18.65 1.87
N ALA A 77 -3.83 -18.43 1.96
CA ALA A 77 -2.96 -19.15 2.89
C ALA A 77 -3.08 -18.66 4.35
N ASN A 78 -3.80 -17.56 4.59
CA ASN A 78 -3.99 -16.96 5.92
C ASN A 78 -5.48 -16.82 6.32
N THR A 79 -6.40 -17.38 5.54
CA THR A 79 -7.84 -17.50 5.85
C THR A 79 -8.15 -18.75 6.71
N PRO A 80 -9.30 -18.80 7.40
CA PRO A 80 -9.68 -19.96 8.21
C PRO A 80 -9.70 -21.25 7.39
N ARG A 81 -9.23 -22.36 7.98
CA ARG A 81 -9.15 -23.68 7.29
C ARG A 81 -10.51 -24.27 6.91
N SER A 82 -11.60 -23.75 7.47
CA SER A 82 -12.96 -24.11 7.07
C SER A 82 -13.39 -23.41 5.77
N TRP A 83 -12.65 -22.42 5.30
CA TRP A 83 -12.90 -21.77 4.02
C TRP A 83 -12.18 -22.55 2.92
N SER A 84 -12.86 -22.79 1.80
CA SER A 84 -12.19 -23.19 0.56
C SER A 84 -11.26 -22.07 0.04
N THR A 85 -10.43 -22.40 -0.94
CA THR A 85 -9.72 -21.40 -1.72
C THR A 85 -10.73 -20.43 -2.40
N PRO A 86 -10.35 -19.16 -2.64
CA PRO A 86 -11.19 -18.23 -3.38
C PRO A 86 -11.72 -18.81 -4.69
N VAL A 87 -13.04 -18.77 -4.85
CA VAL A 87 -13.74 -19.25 -6.06
C VAL A 87 -14.05 -18.11 -7.02
N GLU A 88 -14.21 -16.89 -6.51
CA GLU A 88 -14.48 -15.69 -7.30
C GLU A 88 -13.83 -14.46 -6.66
N VAL A 89 -13.30 -13.58 -7.51
CA VAL A 89 -12.84 -12.23 -7.12
C VAL A 89 -13.59 -11.23 -8.00
N ALA A 90 -14.42 -10.39 -7.40
CA ALA A 90 -15.07 -9.29 -8.10
C ALA A 90 -14.21 -8.03 -7.99
N GLY A 91 -13.97 -7.37 -9.12
CA GLY A 91 -13.18 -6.15 -9.18
C GLY A 91 -13.12 -5.59 -10.59
N HIS A 92 -12.50 -4.42 -10.74
CA HIS A 92 -12.33 -3.74 -12.02
C HIS A 92 -10.85 -3.48 -12.29
N VAL A 93 -10.38 -3.87 -13.47
CA VAL A 93 -9.05 -3.51 -13.98
C VAL A 93 -9.20 -2.27 -14.84
N ASP A 94 -8.29 -1.31 -14.72
CA ASP A 94 -8.35 -0.12 -15.56
C ASP A 94 -7.83 -0.36 -16.99
N ALA A 95 -7.97 0.67 -17.84
CA ALA A 95 -7.63 0.59 -19.26
C ALA A 95 -6.12 0.36 -19.54
N ALA A 96 -5.24 0.71 -18.59
CA ALA A 96 -3.80 0.52 -18.70
C ALA A 96 -3.35 -0.88 -18.22
N GLY A 97 -4.22 -1.60 -17.51
CA GLY A 97 -3.95 -2.95 -17.01
C GLY A 97 -2.97 -2.99 -15.83
N ASP A 98 -2.60 -1.85 -15.25
CA ASP A 98 -1.63 -1.72 -14.15
C ASP A 98 -2.27 -1.45 -12.77
N ALA A 99 -3.59 -1.27 -12.72
CA ALA A 99 -4.33 -1.15 -11.48
C ALA A 99 -5.58 -2.02 -11.43
N PHE A 100 -5.92 -2.43 -10.21
CA PHE A 100 -7.09 -3.26 -9.91
C PHE A 100 -7.82 -2.70 -8.70
N THR A 101 -9.12 -2.43 -8.85
CA THR A 101 -10.02 -2.09 -7.75
C THR A 101 -10.77 -3.34 -7.32
N LEU A 102 -10.43 -3.87 -6.15
CA LEU A 102 -11.09 -5.01 -5.54
C LEU A 102 -12.46 -4.59 -4.95
N HIS A 103 -13.50 -5.38 -5.25
CA HIS A 103 -14.86 -5.20 -4.74
C HIS A 103 -15.37 -6.38 -3.91
N ALA A 104 -15.01 -7.62 -4.22
CA ALA A 104 -15.32 -8.78 -3.37
C ALA A 104 -14.30 -9.92 -3.52
N ILE A 105 -14.14 -10.72 -2.47
CA ILE A 105 -13.49 -12.04 -2.52
C ILE A 105 -14.48 -13.06 -1.97
N ARG A 106 -14.78 -14.11 -2.73
CA ARG A 106 -15.77 -15.13 -2.35
C ARG A 106 -15.16 -16.50 -2.21
N TYR A 107 -15.62 -17.23 -1.21
CA TYR A 107 -15.22 -18.61 -0.90
C TYR A 107 -16.46 -19.47 -0.65
N GLN A 108 -16.34 -20.77 -0.83
CA GLN A 108 -17.34 -21.74 -0.38
C GLN A 108 -17.03 -22.25 1.04
N ARG A 109 -18.08 -22.41 1.84
CA ARG A 109 -18.07 -23.13 3.12
C ARG A 109 -19.46 -23.72 3.34
N ASP A 110 -19.52 -24.99 3.74
CA ASP A 110 -20.76 -25.73 3.98
C ASP A 110 -21.70 -25.70 2.75
N ASP A 111 -21.12 -25.90 1.55
CA ASP A 111 -21.75 -25.78 0.22
C ASP A 111 -22.41 -24.42 -0.11
N GLN A 112 -22.23 -23.41 0.74
CA GLN A 112 -22.73 -22.05 0.55
C GLN A 112 -21.61 -21.09 0.13
N LEU A 113 -21.96 -20.08 -0.66
CA LEU A 113 -21.05 -19.01 -1.08
C LEU A 113 -21.07 -17.88 -0.05
N HIS A 114 -19.89 -17.50 0.45
CA HIS A 114 -19.71 -16.46 1.45
C HIS A 114 -18.73 -15.39 0.94
N ASP A 115 -18.96 -14.13 1.32
CA ASP A 115 -18.02 -13.04 1.06
C ASP A 115 -16.95 -12.97 2.17
N GLY A 116 -15.70 -13.32 1.83
CA GLY A 116 -14.53 -13.10 2.69
C GLY A 116 -14.02 -11.65 2.67
N PHE A 117 -14.42 -10.89 1.65
CA PHE A 117 -14.29 -9.44 1.57
C PHE A 117 -15.46 -8.89 0.74
N THR A 118 -16.03 -7.76 1.17
CA THR A 118 -17.03 -7.00 0.40
C THR A 118 -16.75 -5.50 0.54
N ALA A 119 -16.71 -4.77 -0.57
CA ALA A 119 -16.66 -3.32 -0.58
C ALA A 119 -17.85 -2.72 0.18
N GLY A 120 -17.61 -1.60 0.87
CA GLY A 120 -18.62 -0.89 1.67
C GLY A 120 -18.85 -1.46 3.07
N ARG A 121 -18.46 -2.72 3.34
CA ARG A 121 -18.48 -3.31 4.67
C ARG A 121 -17.11 -3.15 5.35
N VAL A 122 -16.88 -2.00 6.00
CA VAL A 122 -15.62 -1.69 6.68
C VAL A 122 -15.56 -2.41 8.04
N ASP A 123 -15.26 -3.71 7.99
CA ASP A 123 -15.13 -4.60 9.15
C ASP A 123 -13.68 -5.13 9.32
N ALA A 124 -13.48 -6.06 10.25
CA ALA A 124 -12.16 -6.67 10.47
C ALA A 124 -11.62 -7.44 9.25
N ALA A 125 -12.48 -7.98 8.39
CA ALA A 125 -12.09 -8.68 7.15
C ALA A 125 -11.71 -7.67 6.05
N TRP A 126 -12.31 -6.49 6.03
CA TRP A 126 -11.89 -5.36 5.21
C TRP A 126 -10.46 -4.93 5.57
N TRP A 127 -10.18 -4.67 6.85
CA TRP A 127 -8.83 -4.29 7.31
C TRP A 127 -7.79 -5.40 7.12
N ALA A 128 -8.18 -6.67 7.31
CA ALA A 128 -7.33 -7.81 6.99
C ALA A 128 -6.99 -7.89 5.49
N THR A 129 -7.97 -7.63 4.62
CA THR A 129 -7.77 -7.65 3.17
C THR A 129 -6.89 -6.48 2.73
N ALA A 130 -7.08 -5.27 3.29
CA ALA A 130 -6.16 -4.16 3.11
C ALA A 130 -4.72 -4.50 3.57
N ALA A 131 -4.57 -5.19 4.70
CA ALA A 131 -3.27 -5.66 5.18
C ALA A 131 -2.61 -6.64 4.19
N SER A 132 -3.38 -7.58 3.62
CA SER A 132 -2.87 -8.54 2.62
C SER A 132 -2.40 -7.86 1.33
N LEU A 133 -3.09 -6.79 0.91
CA LEU A 133 -2.73 -5.99 -0.26
C LEU A 133 -1.45 -5.19 0.04
N HIS A 134 -1.35 -4.53 1.20
CA HIS A 134 -0.13 -3.81 1.61
C HIS A 134 1.11 -4.71 1.78
N HIS A 135 0.93 -6.03 1.87
CA HIS A 135 2.02 -7.02 1.84
C HIS A 135 2.66 -7.14 0.44
N HIS A 136 1.88 -6.94 -0.63
CA HIS A 136 2.26 -7.19 -2.03
C HIS A 136 2.41 -5.93 -2.86
N PHE A 137 1.62 -4.90 -2.54
CA PHE A 137 1.50 -3.63 -3.28
C PHE A 137 1.90 -2.48 -2.36
N PRO A 138 2.79 -1.57 -2.78
CA PRO A 138 3.18 -0.43 -1.95
C PRO A 138 2.05 0.60 -1.83
N SER A 139 1.20 0.72 -2.87
CA SER A 139 0.02 1.59 -2.90
C SER A 139 -1.25 0.74 -2.79
N VAL A 140 -2.05 1.02 -1.76
CA VAL A 140 -3.41 0.51 -1.59
C VAL A 140 -4.26 1.70 -1.20
N ARG A 141 -5.27 2.03 -2.01
CA ARG A 141 -6.12 3.22 -1.85
C ARG A 141 -7.58 2.84 -1.71
N PRO A 142 -8.21 3.08 -0.55
CA PRO A 142 -9.66 2.96 -0.41
C PRO A 142 -10.36 3.86 -1.44
N GLN A 143 -11.39 3.32 -2.08
CA GLN A 143 -12.21 4.04 -3.07
C GLN A 143 -13.56 4.44 -2.45
N PRO A 144 -14.26 5.44 -3.01
CA PRO A 144 -15.68 5.64 -2.75
C PRO A 144 -16.46 4.33 -2.92
N GLY A 145 -17.38 4.04 -2.00
CA GLY A 145 -18.05 2.73 -1.93
C GLY A 145 -17.20 1.62 -1.27
N GLY A 146 -16.02 1.91 -0.75
CA GLY A 146 -15.22 1.01 0.09
C GLY A 146 -14.48 -0.10 -0.65
N GLY A 147 -14.30 0.01 -1.97
CA GLY A 147 -13.38 -0.85 -2.72
C GLY A 147 -11.91 -0.54 -2.40
N LEU A 148 -11.00 -1.45 -2.73
CA LEU A 148 -9.55 -1.28 -2.50
C LEU A 148 -8.81 -1.28 -3.84
N ARG A 149 -8.26 -0.13 -4.24
CA ARG A 149 -7.47 0.00 -5.48
C ARG A 149 -5.99 -0.22 -5.19
N VAL A 150 -5.34 -1.09 -5.97
CA VAL A 150 -3.89 -1.30 -5.97
C VAL A 150 -3.29 -1.02 -7.34
N THR A 151 -2.00 -0.69 -7.37
CA THR A 151 -1.20 -0.48 -8.59
C THR A 151 0.08 -1.28 -8.51
N ASP A 152 0.66 -1.70 -9.64
CA ASP A 152 1.97 -2.34 -9.62
C ASP A 152 3.09 -1.36 -9.22
N ALA A 153 3.98 -1.83 -8.35
CA ALA A 153 5.23 -1.19 -7.94
C ALA A 153 5.98 -2.11 -6.94
N PRO A 154 7.28 -1.88 -6.66
CA PRO A 154 8.05 -2.70 -5.74
C PRO A 154 7.44 -2.80 -4.34
N ALA A 155 7.22 -4.04 -3.87
CA ALA A 155 6.60 -4.33 -2.59
C ALA A 155 7.50 -3.97 -1.39
N GLY A 156 6.89 -3.41 -0.34
CA GLY A 156 7.54 -3.12 0.93
C GLY A 156 7.01 -1.83 1.58
N PHE A 157 7.58 -1.49 2.73
CA PHE A 157 7.34 -0.19 3.35
C PHE A 157 8.05 0.90 2.55
N THR A 158 7.28 1.88 2.07
CA THR A 158 7.75 3.08 1.38
C THR A 158 7.64 4.32 2.27
N GLY A 159 6.83 4.26 3.34
CA GLY A 159 6.51 5.41 4.17
C GLY A 159 5.55 6.40 3.52
N SER A 160 4.82 6.01 2.48
CA SER A 160 3.76 6.85 1.90
C SER A 160 2.65 7.13 2.91
N ALA A 161 1.90 8.23 2.68
CA ALA A 161 0.79 8.61 3.54
C ALA A 161 -0.24 7.48 3.68
N GLU A 162 -0.57 6.79 2.58
CA GLU A 162 -1.53 5.68 2.58
C GLU A 162 -1.08 4.51 3.45
N GLN A 163 0.22 4.17 3.45
CA GLN A 163 0.75 3.12 4.32
C GLN A 163 0.70 3.51 5.80
N VAL A 164 0.97 4.79 6.11
CA VAL A 164 0.89 5.31 7.49
C VAL A 164 -0.57 5.38 7.97
N GLU A 165 -1.48 5.83 7.12
CA GLU A 165 -2.93 5.86 7.40
C GLU A 165 -3.48 4.45 7.64
N PHE A 166 -3.14 3.49 6.77
CA PHE A 166 -3.47 2.08 6.99
C PHE A 166 -2.87 1.55 8.29
N ALA A 167 -1.59 1.83 8.60
CA ALA A 167 -0.96 1.35 9.83
C ALA A 167 -1.62 1.92 11.09
N VAL A 168 -2.00 3.21 11.08
CA VAL A 168 -2.80 3.85 12.14
C VAL A 168 -4.14 3.15 12.30
N ALA A 169 -4.88 2.97 11.22
CA ALA A 169 -6.21 2.38 11.27
C ALA A 169 -6.18 0.89 11.67
N ALA A 170 -5.27 0.09 11.11
CA ALA A 170 -5.06 -1.30 11.52
C ALA A 170 -4.72 -1.39 13.02
N CYS A 171 -3.88 -0.49 13.56
CA CYS A 171 -3.62 -0.45 14.99
C CYS A 171 -4.90 -0.19 15.82
N ARG A 172 -5.77 0.73 15.39
CA ARG A 172 -7.05 1.03 16.05
C ARG A 172 -8.02 -0.15 15.96
N GLU A 173 -8.36 -0.54 14.74
CA GLU A 173 -9.48 -1.43 14.41
C GLU A 173 -9.18 -2.92 14.64
N LEU A 174 -7.92 -3.35 14.49
CA LEU A 174 -7.52 -4.76 14.69
C LEU A 174 -6.79 -4.98 16.02
N TRP A 175 -5.95 -4.03 16.45
CA TRP A 175 -5.04 -4.20 17.60
C TRP A 175 -5.49 -3.47 18.87
N ALA A 176 -6.70 -2.88 18.85
CA ALA A 176 -7.32 -2.16 19.96
C ALA A 176 -6.44 -1.02 20.53
N ALA A 177 -5.79 -0.27 19.64
CA ALA A 177 -4.94 0.88 19.98
C ALA A 177 -5.57 2.21 19.53
N PRO A 178 -6.63 2.71 20.20
CA PRO A 178 -7.41 3.88 19.77
C PRO A 178 -6.56 5.17 19.66
N ALA A 179 -5.53 5.31 20.50
CA ALA A 179 -4.60 6.45 20.50
C ALA A 179 -3.55 6.42 19.38
N GLY A 180 -3.61 5.46 18.43
CA GLY A 180 -2.74 5.45 17.26
C GLY A 180 -2.92 6.72 16.43
N THR A 181 -1.82 7.40 16.09
CA THR A 181 -1.76 8.59 15.22
C THR A 181 -0.59 8.47 14.25
N ALA A 182 -0.53 9.34 13.23
CA ALA A 182 0.61 9.39 12.31
C ALA A 182 1.97 9.63 13.02
N ALA A 183 1.97 10.19 14.24
CA ALA A 183 3.17 10.33 15.06
C ALA A 183 3.49 9.08 15.90
N SER A 184 2.47 8.39 16.43
CA SER A 184 2.64 7.25 17.36
C SER A 184 2.52 5.86 16.73
N TRP A 185 2.12 5.73 15.45
CA TRP A 185 1.78 4.42 14.86
C TRP A 185 2.91 3.39 14.95
N ARG A 186 4.18 3.79 14.81
CA ARG A 186 5.33 2.87 14.90
C ARG A 186 5.41 2.17 16.26
N GLU A 187 5.11 2.89 17.33
CA GLU A 187 5.08 2.37 18.70
C GLU A 187 3.93 1.37 18.90
N HIS A 188 2.74 1.69 18.36
CA HIS A 188 1.58 0.78 18.40
C HIS A 188 1.78 -0.46 17.51
N ALA A 189 2.37 -0.31 16.32
CA ALA A 189 2.72 -1.41 15.43
C ALA A 189 3.83 -2.28 16.05
N GLY A 190 4.80 -1.69 16.75
CA GLY A 190 5.81 -2.42 17.53
C GLY A 190 5.19 -3.25 18.66
N ARG A 191 4.18 -2.73 19.37
CA ARG A 191 3.37 -3.52 20.33
C ARG A 191 2.58 -4.64 19.67
N ALA A 192 1.94 -4.38 18.52
CA ALA A 192 1.22 -5.40 17.76
C ALA A 192 2.15 -6.54 17.31
N LEU A 193 3.33 -6.19 16.78
CA LEU A 193 4.39 -7.14 16.43
C LEU A 193 4.86 -7.93 17.67
N ALA A 194 5.06 -7.28 18.81
CA ALA A 194 5.48 -7.96 20.04
C ALA A 194 4.45 -8.99 20.54
N ARG A 195 3.14 -8.67 20.49
CA ARG A 195 2.06 -9.64 20.77
C ARG A 195 2.06 -10.81 19.76
N ALA A 196 2.40 -10.53 18.51
CA ALA A 196 2.60 -11.56 17.47
C ALA A 196 3.97 -12.28 17.54
N GLY A 197 4.73 -12.13 18.64
CA GLY A 197 6.02 -12.80 18.84
C GLY A 197 7.20 -12.21 18.05
N HIS A 198 7.03 -11.07 17.39
CA HIS A 198 8.03 -10.41 16.57
C HIS A 198 8.67 -9.20 17.27
N ARG A 199 10.01 -9.12 17.26
CA ARG A 199 10.78 -7.94 17.69
C ARG A 199 11.41 -7.27 16.47
N ALA A 200 10.61 -6.47 15.76
CA ALA A 200 11.04 -5.74 14.57
C ALA A 200 10.39 -4.36 14.51
N ASP A 201 11.03 -3.39 13.86
CA ASP A 201 10.42 -2.11 13.52
C ASP A 201 9.55 -2.28 12.25
N ALA A 202 8.27 -1.94 12.36
CA ALA A 202 7.30 -2.00 11.27
C ALA A 202 7.65 -1.09 10.07
N ALA A 203 8.50 -0.07 10.27
CA ALA A 203 9.04 0.78 9.20
C ALA A 203 10.23 0.15 8.43
N THR A 204 10.62 -1.08 8.76
CA THR A 204 11.57 -1.88 7.97
C THR A 204 10.83 -2.83 7.02
N ARG A 205 11.47 -3.26 5.92
CA ARG A 205 10.87 -4.24 4.99
C ARG A 205 10.42 -5.53 5.69
N ALA A 206 11.24 -6.06 6.61
CA ALA A 206 10.92 -7.28 7.34
C ALA A 206 9.79 -7.07 8.37
N GLY A 207 9.82 -5.96 9.12
CA GLY A 207 8.77 -5.64 10.09
C GLY A 207 7.43 -5.32 9.43
N TRP A 208 7.42 -4.68 8.26
CA TRP A 208 6.21 -4.43 7.48
C TRP A 208 5.55 -5.73 6.99
N VAL A 209 6.36 -6.65 6.45
CA VAL A 209 5.94 -8.00 6.04
C VAL A 209 5.35 -8.78 7.22
N ALA A 210 5.96 -8.68 8.41
CA ALA A 210 5.42 -9.30 9.63
C ALA A 210 4.12 -8.63 10.11
N PHE A 211 4.06 -7.29 10.13
CA PHE A 211 2.93 -6.51 10.64
C PHE A 211 1.67 -6.67 9.78
N THR A 212 1.83 -6.62 8.46
CA THR A 212 0.74 -6.86 7.49
C THR A 212 0.22 -8.30 7.59
N ARG A 213 1.10 -9.30 7.73
CA ARG A 213 0.70 -10.71 7.91
C ARG A 213 -0.04 -10.94 9.22
N ALA A 214 0.48 -10.45 10.35
CA ALA A 214 -0.16 -10.58 11.64
C ALA A 214 -1.53 -9.86 11.66
N SER A 215 -1.62 -8.68 11.03
CA SER A 215 -2.89 -7.95 10.92
C SER A 215 -3.92 -8.69 10.06
N LEU A 216 -3.52 -9.28 8.93
CA LEU A 216 -4.35 -10.17 8.11
C LEU A 216 -4.89 -11.34 8.96
N ARG A 217 -4.02 -12.06 9.66
CA ARG A 217 -4.40 -13.22 10.49
C ARG A 217 -5.33 -12.84 11.63
N ARG A 218 -5.06 -11.72 12.32
CA ARG A 218 -5.92 -11.23 13.40
C ARG A 218 -7.30 -10.83 12.91
N GLY A 219 -7.39 -10.07 11.81
CA GLY A 219 -8.68 -9.61 11.28
C GLY A 219 -9.54 -10.74 10.69
N LEU A 220 -8.91 -11.77 10.09
CA LEU A 220 -9.60 -13.01 9.68
C LEU A 220 -9.76 -14.04 10.81
N ARG A 221 -9.31 -13.73 12.04
CA ARG A 221 -9.39 -14.58 13.23
C ARG A 221 -8.76 -15.97 13.05
N THR A 222 -7.67 -16.05 12.27
CA THR A 222 -6.89 -17.29 12.10
C THR A 222 -5.80 -17.47 13.13
N GLU A 223 -5.33 -16.37 13.74
CA GLU A 223 -4.49 -16.39 14.93
C GLU A 223 -5.04 -15.38 15.95
N SER A 224 -5.13 -15.82 17.21
CA SER A 224 -5.39 -14.98 18.36
C SER A 224 -4.06 -14.62 19.00
N TYR A 225 -3.78 -13.32 19.10
CA TYR A 225 -2.67 -12.77 19.86
C TYR A 225 -3.22 -12.11 21.12
N GLU A 226 -2.69 -12.49 22.28
CA GLU A 226 -3.00 -11.93 23.60
C GLU A 226 -2.12 -10.69 23.89
#